data_AF-A0AA36PEJ7-F1
#
_entry.id   AF-A0AA36PEJ7-F1
#
_cell.length_a   1.000
_cell.length_b   1.000
_cell.length_c   1.000
_cell.angle_alpha   90.00
_cell.angle_beta   90.00
_cell.angle_gamma   90.00
#
_symmetry.space_group_name_H-M   'P 1'
#
loop_
_entity.id
_entity.type
_entity.pdbx_description
1 polymer ?
#
loop_
_entity_poly.entity_id
_entity_poly.type
_entity_poly.pdbx_seq_one_letter_code
_entity_poly.pdbx_strand_id
1 'polypeptide(L)'
;MRVFKVICPDCGTPAHIRKTNRKHSHIADLYCACTNVECGHTFVMNATFSHTLSPSALTHSRLIKDLVDHISPQERQEAIRLLQVAHKDEEQQQAISDAKPQITRRVSKDYVANR
;
A
#
# COMPACT_ATOMS: atom_id res chain seq x y z
N MET A 1 -0.19 17.77 -5.84
CA MET A 1 0.45 17.35 -4.57
C MET A 1 -0.40 17.88 -3.41
N ARG A 2 -0.90 17.04 -2.50
CA ARG A 2 -1.67 17.50 -1.31
C ARG A 2 -0.69 17.72 -0.15
N VAL A 3 -0.78 18.88 0.48
CA VAL A 3 0.06 19.28 1.62
C VAL A 3 -0.77 19.17 2.90
N PHE A 4 -0.17 18.67 3.99
CA PHE A 4 -0.81 18.65 5.30
C PHE A 4 -1.14 20.08 5.75
N LYS A 5 -2.42 20.36 5.97
CA LYS A 5 -2.90 21.67 6.45
C LYS A 5 -3.32 21.54 7.90
N VAL A 6 -2.70 22.34 8.76
CA VAL A 6 -3.14 22.48 10.16
C VAL A 6 -4.35 23.40 10.18
N ILE A 7 -5.38 23.03 10.93
CA ILE A 7 -6.59 23.84 11.11
C ILE A 7 -6.55 24.44 12.50
N CYS A 8 -6.85 25.75 12.61
CA CYS A 8 -6.97 26.42 13.88
C CYS A 8 -8.18 25.87 14.66
N PRO A 9 -8.02 25.46 15.95
CA PRO A 9 -9.12 24.92 16.73
C PRO A 9 -10.22 25.95 17.02
N ASP A 10 -9.88 27.24 17.13
CA ASP A 10 -10.83 28.27 17.55
C ASP A 10 -11.70 28.79 16.39
N CYS A 11 -11.10 29.01 15.22
CA CYS A 11 -11.79 29.67 14.10
C CYS A 11 -11.92 28.80 12.85
N GLY A 12 -11.35 27.59 12.84
CA GLY A 12 -11.41 26.67 11.68
C GLY A 12 -10.63 27.13 10.44
N THR A 13 -9.99 28.29 10.47
CA THR A 13 -9.15 28.76 9.36
C THR A 13 -7.80 28.03 9.36
N PRO A 14 -7.12 27.89 8.19
CA PRO A 14 -5.83 27.22 8.14
C PRO A 14 -4.78 27.98 8.96
N ALA A 15 -3.90 27.22 9.61
CA ALA A 15 -2.75 27.74 10.34
C ALA A 15 -1.46 27.41 9.58
N HIS A 16 -0.46 28.30 9.69
CA HIS A 16 0.87 28.11 9.12
C HIS A 16 1.84 27.61 10.20
N ILE A 17 2.68 26.62 9.85
CA ILE A 17 3.70 26.08 10.74
C ILE A 17 4.93 27.01 10.67
N ARG A 18 5.32 27.60 11.80
CA ARG A 18 6.50 28.47 11.92
C ARG A 18 7.76 27.69 12.24
N LYS A 19 7.65 26.71 13.12
CA LYS A 19 8.77 25.89 13.58
C LYS A 19 8.31 24.47 13.85
N THR A 20 9.14 23.51 13.44
CA THR A 20 8.96 22.09 13.76
C THR A 20 10.08 21.68 14.70
N ASN A 21 9.73 21.34 15.94
CA ASN A 21 10.67 20.79 16.91
C ASN A 21 10.57 19.26 16.92
N ARG A 22 11.56 18.59 16.33
CA ARG A 22 11.61 17.13 16.28
C ARG A 22 12.23 16.60 17.57
N LYS A 23 11.42 15.92 18.39
CA LYS A 23 11.88 15.27 19.64
C LYS A 23 12.38 13.85 19.38
N HIS A 24 11.67 13.12 18.52
CA HIS A 24 11.99 11.76 18.13
C HIS A 24 11.73 11.59 16.62
N SER A 25 12.17 10.47 16.03
CA SER A 25 11.84 10.14 14.64
C SER A 25 10.32 10.15 14.37
N HIS A 26 9.53 9.83 15.39
CA HIS A 26 8.08 9.60 15.33
C HIS A 26 7.25 10.70 16.00
N ILE A 27 7.89 11.67 16.66
CA ILE A 27 7.21 12.70 17.46
C ILE A 27 7.82 14.07 17.15
N ALA A 28 6.97 15.01 16.75
CA ALA A 28 7.35 16.40 16.54
C ALA A 28 6.31 17.36 17.11
N ASP A 29 6.78 18.45 17.71
CA ASP A 29 5.94 19.59 18.07
C ASP A 29 5.93 20.60 16.93
N LEU A 30 4.75 21.02 16.51
CA LEU A 30 4.51 22.00 15.46
C LEU A 30 4.05 23.29 16.12
N TYR A 31 4.86 24.35 16.01
CA TYR A 31 4.48 25.69 16.43
C TYR A 31 3.76 26.36 15.27
N CYS A 32 2.47 26.62 15.47
CA CYS A 32 1.54 27.08 14.47
C CYS A 32 1.03 28.48 14.81
N ALA A 33 0.73 29.25 13.78
CA ALA A 33 0.01 30.50 13.95
C ALA A 33 -1.12 30.58 12.91
N CYS A 34 -2.26 31.10 13.35
CA CYS A 34 -3.45 31.24 12.53
C CYS A 34 -3.19 32.21 11.37
N THR A 35 -3.79 31.95 10.20
CA THR A 35 -3.70 32.89 9.06
C THR A 35 -4.71 34.03 9.15
N ASN A 36 -5.85 33.82 9.82
CA ASN A 36 -6.81 34.89 10.09
C ASN A 36 -6.24 35.86 11.14
N VAL A 37 -6.04 37.12 10.72
CA VAL A 37 -5.49 38.20 11.56
C VAL A 37 -6.39 38.50 12.75
N GLU A 38 -7.71 38.43 12.57
CA GLU A 38 -8.69 38.66 13.65
C GLU A 38 -8.62 37.56 14.72
N CYS A 39 -8.25 36.34 14.33
CA CYS A 39 -8.10 35.24 15.28
C CYS A 39 -6.75 35.30 15.99
N GLY A 40 -5.65 35.54 15.25
CA GLY A 40 -4.31 35.70 15.81
C GLY A 40 -3.76 34.53 16.63
N HIS A 41 -4.48 33.39 16.69
CA HIS A 41 -4.18 32.30 17.60
C HIS A 41 -2.82 31.67 17.28
N THR A 42 -1.96 31.55 18.29
CA THR A 42 -0.67 30.87 18.20
C THR A 42 -0.68 29.67 19.14
N PHE A 43 -0.35 28.50 18.61
CA PHE A 43 -0.56 27.25 19.33
C PHE A 43 0.48 26.20 18.95
N VAL A 44 0.60 25.18 19.80
CA VAL A 44 1.49 24.05 19.58
C VAL A 44 0.65 22.80 19.35
N MET A 45 0.95 22.05 18.28
CA MET A 45 0.30 20.78 17.98
C MET A 45 1.34 19.65 17.95
N ASN A 46 1.03 18.49 18.53
CA ASN A 46 1.92 17.34 18.45
C ASN A 46 1.56 16.50 17.22
N ALA A 47 2.53 16.28 16.34
CA ALA A 47 2.45 15.33 15.24
C ALA A 47 3.15 14.03 15.65
N THR A 48 2.37 12.98 15.82
CA THR A 48 2.86 11.67 16.29
C THR A 48 2.51 10.58 15.31
N PHE A 49 3.46 9.70 15.01
CA PHE A 49 3.18 8.44 14.33
C PHE A 49 2.32 7.56 15.24
N SER A 50 1.16 7.11 14.73
CA SER A 50 0.24 6.24 15.49
C SER A 50 0.57 4.78 15.29
N HIS A 51 0.30 4.24 14.09
CA HIS A 51 0.56 2.84 13.75
C HIS A 51 0.64 2.67 12.23
N THR A 52 1.21 1.55 11.81
CA THR A 52 1.34 1.17 10.41
C THR A 52 0.09 0.41 9.97
N LEU A 53 -0.63 0.88 8.94
CA LEU A 53 -1.75 0.14 8.34
C LEU A 53 -1.28 -0.96 7.39
N SER A 54 -0.28 -0.64 6.56
CA SER A 54 0.39 -1.59 5.67
C SER A 54 1.90 -1.38 5.83
N PRO A 55 2.68 -2.45 6.09
CA PRO A 55 4.12 -2.31 6.26
C PRO A 55 4.77 -1.80 4.99
N SER A 56 5.87 -1.05 5.17
CA SER A 56 6.69 -0.60 4.06
C SER A 56 7.28 -1.80 3.30
N ALA A 57 7.41 -1.68 1.98
CA ALA A 57 8.10 -2.67 1.15
C ALA A 57 9.55 -2.93 1.62
N LEU A 58 10.18 -1.92 2.23
CA LEU A 58 11.52 -2.04 2.81
C LEU A 58 11.57 -2.94 4.04
N THR A 59 10.46 -3.04 4.76
CA THR A 59 10.34 -3.83 6.00
C THR A 59 9.65 -5.17 5.75
N HIS A 60 8.96 -5.32 4.62
CA HIS A 60 8.14 -6.48 4.30
C HIS A 60 8.92 -7.81 4.33
N SER A 61 10.13 -7.84 3.78
CA SER A 61 10.98 -9.05 3.79
C SER A 61 11.41 -9.46 5.20
N ARG A 62 11.67 -8.48 6.08
CA ARG A 62 12.02 -8.73 7.49
C ARG A 62 10.82 -9.29 8.25
N LEU A 63 9.64 -8.74 8.02
CA LEU A 63 8.42 -9.25 8.66
C LEU A 63 8.11 -10.69 8.24
N ILE A 64 8.22 -11.02 6.94
CA ILE A 64 8.05 -12.40 6.48
C ILE A 64 9.08 -13.32 7.15
N LYS A 65 10.34 -12.88 7.22
CA LYS A 65 11.39 -13.66 7.88
C LYS A 65 11.09 -13.88 9.36
N ASP A 66 10.73 -12.82 10.09
CA ASP A 66 10.41 -12.90 11.51
C ASP A 66 9.20 -13.83 11.75
N LEU A 67 8.17 -13.74 10.90
CA LEU A 67 7.03 -14.66 10.94
C LEU A 67 7.47 -16.10 10.73
N VAL A 68 8.28 -16.37 9.70
CA VAL A 68 8.83 -17.70 9.46
C VAL A 68 9.63 -18.18 10.66
N ASP A 69 10.47 -17.33 11.26
CA ASP A 69 11.35 -17.67 12.38
C ASP A 69 10.59 -18.00 13.67
N HIS A 70 9.38 -17.47 13.85
CA HIS A 70 8.57 -17.67 15.06
C HIS A 70 7.47 -18.73 14.96
N ILE A 71 7.19 -19.28 13.78
CA ILE A 71 6.23 -20.39 13.64
C ILE A 71 6.87 -21.75 13.95
N SER A 72 6.04 -22.67 14.46
CA SER A 72 6.47 -24.01 14.85
C SER A 72 6.96 -24.83 13.64
N PRO A 73 7.80 -25.86 13.84
CA PRO A 73 8.29 -26.69 12.73
C PRO A 73 7.17 -27.34 11.91
N GLN A 74 6.05 -27.69 12.53
CA GLN A 74 4.88 -28.27 11.86
C GLN A 74 4.17 -27.22 10.99
N GLU A 75 3.95 -26.02 11.51
CA GLU A 75 3.34 -24.91 10.76
C GLU A 75 4.20 -24.45 9.59
N ARG A 76 5.53 -24.56 9.70
CA ARG A 76 6.45 -24.27 8.57
C ARG A 76 6.22 -25.20 7.39
N GLN A 77 6.01 -26.50 7.66
CA GLN A 77 5.78 -27.48 6.61
C GLN A 77 4.47 -27.20 5.87
N GLU A 78 3.43 -26.84 6.61
CA GLU A 78 2.15 -26.44 6.01
C GLU A 78 2.28 -25.13 5.23
N ALA A 79 2.99 -24.12 5.75
CA ALA A 79 3.25 -22.87 5.03
C ALA A 79 4.00 -23.12 3.71
N ILE A 80 5.03 -23.97 3.71
CA ILE A 80 5.76 -24.35 2.48
C ILE A 80 4.83 -25.03 1.49
N ARG A 81 3.99 -25.97 1.95
CA ARG A 81 3.02 -26.66 1.11
C ARG A 81 2.04 -25.68 0.44
N LEU A 82 1.49 -24.75 1.21
CA LEU A 82 0.56 -23.73 0.70
C LEU A 82 1.23 -22.85 -0.37
N LEU A 83 2.48 -22.41 -0.13
CA LEU A 83 3.24 -21.62 -1.10
C LEU A 83 3.53 -22.41 -2.39
N GLN A 84 3.86 -23.70 -2.29
CA GLN A 84 4.08 -24.56 -3.46
C GLN A 84 2.82 -24.75 -4.32
N VAL A 85 1.64 -24.81 -3.70
CA VAL A 85 0.36 -24.86 -4.43
C VAL A 85 0.13 -23.56 -5.18
N ALA A 86 0.31 -22.40 -4.52
CA ALA A 86 0.14 -21.10 -5.14
C ALA A 86 1.06 -20.90 -6.37
N HIS A 87 2.32 -21.33 -6.31
CA HIS A 87 3.23 -21.26 -7.46
C HIS A 87 2.77 -22.10 -8.66
N LYS A 88 2.21 -23.29 -8.42
CA LYS A 88 1.68 -24.13 -9.50
C LYS A 88 0.46 -23.51 -10.17
N ASP A 89 -0.38 -22.83 -9.41
CA ASP A 89 -1.55 -22.13 -9.95
C ASP A 89 -1.13 -20.91 -10.81
N GLU A 90 -0.08 -20.19 -10.40
CA GLU A 90 0.52 -19.10 -11.19
C GLU A 90 1.14 -19.60 -12.50
N GLU A 91 1.93 -20.68 -12.46
CA GLU A 91 2.52 -21.31 -13.66
C GLU A 91 1.46 -21.79 -14.65
N GLN A 92 0.36 -22.39 -14.15
CA GLN A 92 -0.75 -22.82 -14.99
C GLN A 92 -1.47 -21.64 -15.63
N GLN A 93 -1.67 -20.54 -14.91
CA GLN A 93 -2.31 -19.33 -15.45
C GLN A 93 -1.44 -18.65 -16.51
N GLN A 94 -0.12 -18.59 -16.32
CA GLN A 94 0.81 -18.09 -17.34
C GLN A 94 0.87 -19.01 -18.57
N ALA A 95 0.86 -20.33 -18.39
CA ALA A 95 0.78 -21.26 -19.51
C ALA A 95 -0.53 -21.12 -20.32
N ILE A 96 -1.65 -20.81 -19.65
CA ILE A 96 -2.94 -20.54 -20.29
C ILE A 96 -2.93 -19.19 -21.02
N SER A 97 -2.26 -18.15 -20.50
CA SER A 97 -2.15 -16.85 -21.18
C SER A 97 -1.18 -16.84 -22.36
N ASP A 98 -0.09 -17.61 -22.27
CA ASP A 98 0.95 -17.70 -23.30
C ASP A 98 0.57 -18.67 -24.42
N ALA A 99 -0.41 -19.55 -24.18
CA ALA A 99 -1.02 -20.38 -25.20
C ALA A 99 -1.76 -19.50 -26.21
N LYS A 100 -1.11 -19.20 -27.34
CA LYS A 100 -1.70 -18.51 -28.49
C LYS A 100 -3.07 -19.14 -28.81
N PRO A 101 -4.17 -18.35 -28.84
CA PRO A 101 -5.49 -18.90 -29.13
C PRO A 101 -5.47 -19.57 -30.50
N GLN A 102 -5.85 -20.85 -30.54
CA GLN A 102 -5.98 -21.60 -31.78
C GLN A 102 -7.17 -21.03 -32.57
N ILE A 103 -6.91 -20.03 -33.40
CA ILE A 103 -7.89 -19.50 -34.36
C ILE A 103 -8.13 -20.59 -35.40
N THR A 104 -9.11 -21.47 -35.15
CA THR A 104 -9.62 -22.35 -36.19
C THR A 104 -10.46 -21.49 -37.13
N ARG A 105 -10.07 -21.40 -38.40
CA ARG A 105 -10.94 -20.79 -39.42
C ARG A 105 -12.23 -21.61 -39.48
N ARG A 106 -13.37 -21.02 -39.11
CA ARG A 106 -14.68 -21.56 -39.49
C ARG A 106 -14.79 -21.47 -41.00
N VAL A 107 -14.48 -22.55 -41.71
CA VAL A 107 -14.82 -22.67 -43.12
C VAL A 107 -16.31 -23.00 -43.16
N SER A 108 -17.14 -22.11 -43.71
CA SER A 108 -18.54 -22.44 -44.01
C SER A 108 -18.56 -23.65 -44.95
N LYS A 109 -19.47 -24.59 -44.68
CA LYS A 109 -19.64 -25.82 -45.45
C LYS A 109 -20.06 -25.57 -46.91
N ASP A 110 -20.40 -24.32 -47.24
CA ASP A 110 -20.97 -23.90 -48.53
C ASP A 110 -19.91 -23.54 -49.58
N TYR A 111 -18.63 -23.51 -49.20
CA TYR A 111 -17.54 -23.07 -50.10
C TYR A 111 -17.02 -24.16 -51.06
N VAL A 112 -17.42 -25.43 -50.88
CA VAL A 112 -16.93 -26.57 -51.68
C VAL A 112 -17.86 -26.94 -52.84
N ALA A 113 -19.08 -26.40 -52.88
CA ALA A 113 -20.11 -26.81 -53.83
C ALA A 113 -20.13 -26.04 -55.17
N ASN A 114 -19.12 -25.20 -55.47
CA ASN A 114 -19.13 -24.34 -56.67
C ASN A 114 -17.79 -24.37 -57.45
N ARG A 115 -17.33 -25.57 -57.82
CA ARG A 115 -16.22 -25.77 -58.74
C ARG A 115 -16.39 -27.02 -59.60
#